data_AF-A0A934B0C8-F1
#
_entry.id   AF-A0A934B0C8-F1
#
_cell.length_a   1.000
_cell.length_b   1.000
_cell.length_c   1.000
_cell.angle_alpha   90.00
_cell.angle_beta   90.00
_cell.angle_gamma   90.00
#
_symmetry.space_group_name_H-M   'P 1'
#
loop_
_entity.id
_entity.type
_entity.pdbx_description
1 polymer ?
#
loop_
_entity_poly.entity_id
_entity_poly.type
_entity_poly.pdbx_seq_one_letter_code
_entity_poly.pdbx_strand_id
1 'polypeptide(L)'
;MKKTSFYLVQGEAGLVLEAVIAIIFATVALVSVLGYAIKGSQEYNHFHRIAREVVDDPNSHTDEEILNSGEALVQMMSEATQGGTIVPGTGGGMGVSMVLQAEDALRKVRNQQYVIQIVVDPADPAPKQSVTVTITVLNSLQGTPVSYALAGTDNYKQGGTLNTNQSGQISFVVPGGAQGVSDEFTISAGSVTEEYTYTF
;
A
#
# COMPACT_ATOMS: atom_id res chain seq x y z
N MET A 1 33.62 -9.18 10.95
CA MET A 1 32.54 -8.27 10.54
C MET A 1 32.03 -8.72 9.17
N LYS A 2 30.83 -9.30 9.10
CA LYS A 2 30.18 -9.64 7.81
C LYS A 2 29.55 -8.36 7.26
N LYS A 3 29.96 -7.92 6.07
CA LYS A 3 29.24 -6.92 5.28
C LYS A 3 28.08 -7.64 4.58
N THR A 4 26.86 -7.40 5.03
CA THR A 4 25.65 -7.78 4.30
C THR A 4 25.40 -6.69 3.28
N SER A 5 25.71 -6.96 2.01
CA SER A 5 25.33 -6.09 0.89
C SER A 5 23.96 -6.52 0.40
N PHE A 6 22.96 -5.66 0.58
CA PHE A 6 21.64 -5.84 0.01
C PHE A 6 21.66 -5.30 -1.42
N TYR A 7 21.49 -6.19 -2.41
CA TYR A 7 21.21 -5.79 -3.79
C TYR A 7 19.69 -5.71 -3.95
N LEU A 8 19.16 -4.50 -4.06
CA LEU A 8 17.75 -4.25 -4.35
C LEU A 8 17.55 -4.13 -5.87
N VAL A 9 16.65 -4.94 -6.39
CA VAL A 9 16.21 -4.93 -7.78
C VAL A 9 15.23 -3.77 -7.94
N GLN A 10 15.60 -2.75 -8.72
CA GLN A 10 14.75 -1.61 -9.04
C GLN A 10 13.59 -2.04 -9.97
N GLY A 11 12.47 -2.43 -9.38
CA GLY A 11 11.14 -2.35 -10.00
C GLY A 11 10.30 -1.36 -9.21
N GLU A 12 9.34 -0.66 -9.83
CA GLU A 12 8.59 0.45 -9.20
C GLU A 12 7.83 0.07 -7.91
N ALA A 13 7.54 -1.22 -7.66
CA ALA A 13 7.06 -1.70 -6.36
C ALA A 13 8.08 -1.54 -5.21
N GLY A 14 9.36 -1.45 -5.55
CA GLY A 14 10.44 -1.12 -4.64
C GLY A 14 10.34 0.29 -4.06
N LEU A 15 9.69 1.25 -4.74
CA LEU A 15 9.59 2.63 -4.25
C LEU A 15 8.75 2.78 -2.98
N VAL A 16 7.74 1.92 -2.78
CA VAL A 16 6.85 1.99 -1.60
C VAL A 16 7.52 1.39 -0.39
N LEU A 17 8.12 0.21 -0.54
CA LEU A 17 8.91 -0.42 0.51
C LEU A 17 10.15 0.41 0.83
N GLU A 18 10.83 0.98 -0.18
CA GLU A 18 11.93 1.93 0.04
C GLU A 18 11.46 3.21 0.73
N ALA A 19 10.26 3.73 0.42
CA ALA A 19 9.70 4.89 1.12
C ALA A 19 9.36 4.55 2.57
N VAL A 20 8.73 3.41 2.85
CA VAL A 20 8.40 2.95 4.21
C VAL A 20 9.68 2.67 5.01
N ILE A 21 10.65 1.98 4.41
CA ILE A 21 11.96 1.73 5.00
C ILE A 21 12.72 3.05 5.22
N ALA A 22 12.65 4.00 4.29
CA ALA A 22 13.26 5.32 4.45
C ALA A 22 12.58 6.14 5.55
N ILE A 23 11.26 6.06 5.70
CA ILE A 23 10.51 6.66 6.82
C ILE A 23 10.99 6.03 8.13
N ILE A 24 11.12 4.70 8.20
CA ILE A 24 11.61 3.97 9.37
C ILE A 24 13.05 4.40 9.72
N PHE A 25 13.97 4.46 8.76
CA PHE A 25 15.35 4.87 9.03
C PHE A 25 15.48 6.36 9.39
N ALA A 26 14.70 7.23 8.76
CA ALA A 26 14.67 8.66 9.08
C ALA A 26 14.13 8.91 10.49
N THR A 27 13.08 8.18 10.90
CA THR A 27 12.53 8.28 12.27
C THR A 27 13.42 7.67 13.33
N VAL A 28 14.09 6.54 13.06
CA VAL A 28 15.09 5.96 13.98
C VAL A 28 16.28 6.89 14.18
N ALA A 29 16.75 7.56 13.11
CA ALA A 29 17.77 8.60 13.22
C ALA A 29 17.27 9.79 14.06
N LEU A 30 16.00 10.19 13.91
CA LEU A 30 15.41 11.30 14.67
C LEU A 30 15.38 11.06 16.18
N VAL A 31 15.05 9.84 16.62
CA VAL A 31 15.00 9.50 18.06
C VAL A 31 16.38 9.47 18.71
N SER A 32 17.46 9.39 17.92
CA SER A 32 18.79 9.61 18.47
C SER A 32 19.08 11.08 18.79
N VAL A 33 18.45 12.03 18.08
CA VAL A 33 18.63 13.48 18.26
C VAL A 33 17.68 14.07 19.30
N LEU A 34 16.42 13.62 19.34
CA LEU A 34 15.43 14.01 20.36
C LEU A 34 15.48 13.15 21.64
N GLY A 35 16.52 12.31 21.76
CA GLY A 35 16.55 11.02 22.47
C GLY A 35 16.41 10.97 23.98
N TYR A 36 15.99 12.05 24.63
CA TYR A 36 15.67 12.02 26.07
C TYR A 36 14.19 12.21 26.38
N ALA A 37 13.42 12.91 25.53
CA ALA A 37 12.02 13.20 25.84
C ALA A 37 11.06 12.06 25.45
N ILE A 38 11.40 11.29 24.42
CA ILE A 38 10.50 10.30 23.80
C ILE A 38 10.96 8.84 23.97
N LYS A 39 12.23 8.61 24.36
CA LYS A 39 12.72 7.27 24.74
C LYS A 39 12.10 6.84 26.07
N GLY A 40 10.94 6.20 25.99
CA GLY A 40 10.19 5.74 27.17
C GLY A 40 8.68 5.77 26.96
N SER A 41 8.18 6.45 25.92
CA SER A 41 6.76 6.38 25.59
C SER A 41 6.39 4.99 25.06
N GLN A 42 5.12 4.61 25.25
CA GLN A 42 4.64 3.31 24.78
C GLN A 42 4.58 3.28 23.25
N GLU A 43 4.22 4.39 22.63
CA GLU A 43 4.04 4.56 21.20
C GLU A 43 5.38 4.48 20.46
N TYR A 44 6.46 5.06 21.01
CA TYR A 44 7.81 4.92 20.46
C TYR A 44 8.26 3.47 20.50
N ASN A 45 8.07 2.78 21.63
CA ASN A 45 8.46 1.38 21.78
C ASN A 45 7.64 0.47 20.84
N HIS A 46 6.36 0.80 20.64
CA HIS A 46 5.48 0.09 19.73
C HIS A 46 5.92 0.26 18.27
N PHE A 47 6.13 1.50 17.80
CA PHE A 47 6.67 1.77 16.47
C PHE A 47 8.04 1.12 16.27
N HIS A 48 8.95 1.25 17.24
CA HIS A 48 10.30 0.70 17.14
C HIS A 48 10.34 -0.84 17.12
N ARG A 49 9.32 -1.49 17.69
CA ARG A 49 9.13 -2.95 17.57
C ARG A 49 8.65 -3.29 16.16
N ILE A 50 7.54 -2.67 15.70
CA ILE A 50 6.98 -2.89 14.36
C ILE A 50 8.05 -2.66 13.29
N ALA A 51 8.77 -1.54 13.37
CA ALA A 51 9.84 -1.21 12.45
C ALA A 51 10.95 -2.28 12.39
N ARG A 52 11.31 -2.90 13.52
CA ARG A 52 12.30 -3.99 13.54
C ARG A 52 11.72 -5.26 12.94
N GLU A 53 10.49 -5.60 13.29
CA GLU A 53 9.79 -6.78 12.78
C GLU A 53 9.62 -6.69 11.25
N VAL A 54 9.26 -5.51 10.70
CA VAL A 54 9.18 -5.27 9.25
C VAL A 54 10.53 -5.35 8.55
N VAL A 55 11.61 -4.88 9.20
CA VAL A 55 12.96 -4.98 8.63
C VAL A 55 13.42 -6.44 8.56
N ASP A 56 13.07 -7.25 9.55
CA ASP A 56 13.43 -8.66 9.61
C ASP A 56 12.51 -9.52 8.70
N ASP A 57 11.23 -9.19 8.62
CA ASP A 57 10.22 -9.78 7.74
C ASP A 57 9.23 -8.70 7.22
N PRO A 58 9.33 -8.30 5.94
CA PRO A 58 8.46 -7.26 5.37
C PRO A 58 6.97 -7.55 5.44
N ASN A 59 6.55 -8.80 5.67
CA ASN A 59 5.15 -9.19 5.77
C ASN A 59 4.68 -9.42 7.23
N SER A 60 5.50 -9.07 8.23
CA SER A 60 5.17 -9.31 9.64
C SER A 60 3.98 -8.49 10.14
N HIS A 61 3.65 -7.40 9.45
CA HIS A 61 2.57 -6.48 9.77
C HIS A 61 1.78 -6.10 8.54
N THR A 62 0.54 -5.69 8.74
CA THR A 62 -0.25 -5.10 7.65
C THR A 62 0.21 -3.67 7.36
N ASP A 63 -0.03 -3.19 6.13
CA ASP A 63 0.24 -1.80 5.76
C ASP A 63 -0.44 -0.81 6.71
N GLU A 64 -1.66 -1.13 7.16
CA GLU A 64 -2.43 -0.32 8.10
C GLU A 64 -1.79 -0.25 9.49
N GLU A 65 -1.27 -1.37 10.02
CA GLU A 65 -0.54 -1.38 11.30
C GLU A 65 0.73 -0.52 11.22
N ILE A 66 1.47 -0.62 10.12
CA ILE A 66 2.69 0.17 9.88
C ILE A 66 2.32 1.66 9.80
N LEU A 67 1.30 2.01 9.02
CA LEU A 67 0.84 3.39 8.83
C LEU A 67 0.37 4.00 10.16
N ASN A 68 -0.49 3.29 10.90
CA ASN A 68 -1.02 3.73 12.19
C ASN A 68 0.11 3.94 13.22
N SER A 69 1.10 3.05 13.24
CA SER A 69 2.26 3.20 14.12
C SER A 69 3.13 4.42 13.75
N GLY A 70 3.30 4.69 12.46
CA GLY A 70 4.01 5.86 11.95
C GLY A 70 3.30 7.17 12.27
N GLU A 71 1.97 7.20 12.14
CA GLU A 71 1.13 8.36 12.48
C GLU A 71 1.19 8.71 13.96
N ALA A 72 1.11 7.69 14.83
CA ALA A 72 1.25 7.89 16.27
C ALA A 72 2.61 8.52 16.63
N LEU A 73 3.69 8.06 15.97
CA LEU A 73 5.02 8.65 16.18
C LEU A 73 5.10 10.09 15.65
N VAL A 74 4.53 10.40 14.48
CA VAL A 74 4.49 11.77 13.94
C VAL A 74 3.72 12.71 14.86
N GLN A 75 2.57 12.27 15.38
CA GLN A 75 1.79 13.05 16.33
C GLN A 75 2.60 13.34 17.60
N MET A 76 3.26 12.33 18.17
CA MET A 76 4.16 12.51 19.30
C MET A 76 5.28 13.52 19.05
N MET A 77 5.89 13.49 17.86
CA MET A 77 6.95 14.43 17.49
C MET A 77 6.41 15.86 17.33
N SER A 78 5.19 15.99 16.80
CA SER A 78 4.47 17.27 16.72
C SER A 78 4.13 17.83 18.11
N GLU A 79 3.65 16.99 19.02
CA GLU A 79 3.37 17.39 20.40
C GLU A 79 4.65 17.77 21.16
N ALA A 80 5.74 17.02 20.99
CA ALA A 80 7.03 17.34 21.58
C ALA A 80 7.64 18.65 21.03
N THR A 81 7.36 18.99 19.76
CA THR A 81 7.81 20.26 19.16
C THR A 81 6.93 21.45 19.56
N GLN A 82 5.64 21.25 19.80
CA GLN A 82 4.71 22.30 20.26
C GLN A 82 4.78 22.55 21.78
N GLY A 83 5.10 21.53 22.58
CA GLY A 83 4.95 21.53 24.04
C GLY A 83 6.06 22.20 24.87
N GLY A 84 7.24 22.53 24.33
CA GLY A 84 8.25 23.18 25.15
C GLY A 84 9.64 23.43 24.53
N THR A 85 10.03 24.71 24.54
CA THR A 85 11.41 25.23 24.59
C THR A 85 12.39 24.71 23.54
N ILE A 86 12.13 24.97 22.25
CA ILE A 86 13.24 25.03 21.29
C ILE A 86 14.10 26.23 21.69
N VAL A 87 15.22 25.97 22.38
CA VAL A 87 16.21 26.99 22.75
C VAL A 87 16.62 27.71 21.45
N PRO A 88 16.36 29.03 21.30
CA PRO A 88 16.74 29.77 20.11
C PRO A 88 18.27 29.78 20.03
N GLY A 89 18.86 29.03 19.09
CA GLY A 89 20.29 29.09 18.83
C GLY A 89 20.95 27.80 18.35
N THR A 90 20.39 26.61 18.62
CA THR A 90 21.06 25.35 18.28
C THR A 90 20.13 24.42 17.51
N GLY A 91 20.15 24.50 16.17
CA GLY A 91 19.70 23.39 15.32
C GLY A 91 18.20 23.09 15.22
N GLY A 92 17.31 23.97 15.68
CA GLY A 92 15.85 23.76 15.68
C GLY A 92 15.19 23.56 14.30
N GLY A 93 15.86 23.93 13.20
CA GLY A 93 15.31 23.76 11.84
C GLY A 93 15.27 22.32 11.35
N MET A 94 16.14 21.44 11.87
CA MET A 94 16.23 20.06 11.40
C MET A 94 15.04 19.21 11.88
N GLY A 95 14.55 19.42 13.11
CA GLY A 95 13.41 18.68 13.66
C GLY A 95 12.11 18.92 12.87
N VAL A 96 11.81 20.19 12.59
CA VAL A 96 10.60 20.59 11.83
C VAL A 96 10.66 20.11 10.38
N SER A 97 11.82 20.25 9.72
CA SER A 97 11.99 19.78 8.33
C SER A 97 11.80 18.27 8.20
N MET A 98 12.16 17.48 9.21
CA MET A 98 12.02 16.02 9.17
C MET A 98 10.60 15.56 9.50
N VAL A 99 9.88 16.24 10.42
CA VAL A 99 8.45 15.98 10.65
C VAL A 99 7.65 16.24 9.37
N LEU A 100 7.91 17.36 8.69
CA LEU A 100 7.27 17.68 7.42
C LEU A 100 7.60 16.66 6.31
N GLN A 101 8.83 16.13 6.29
CA GLN A 101 9.20 15.06 5.35
C GLN A 101 8.50 13.73 5.66
N ALA A 102 8.37 13.36 6.94
CA ALA A 102 7.64 12.16 7.36
C ALA A 102 6.14 12.28 7.07
N GLU A 103 5.53 13.44 7.32
CA GLU A 103 4.14 13.74 6.97
C GLU A 103 3.92 13.67 5.45
N ASP A 104 4.80 14.25 4.63
CA ASP A 104 4.66 14.17 3.17
C ASP A 104 4.86 12.74 2.65
N ALA A 105 5.75 11.96 3.27
CA ALA A 105 5.97 10.56 2.91
C ALA A 105 4.76 9.68 3.30
N LEU A 106 4.22 9.84 4.52
CA LEU A 106 2.97 9.19 4.94
C LEU A 106 1.80 9.61 4.07
N ARG A 107 1.72 10.89 3.68
CA ARG A 107 0.69 11.39 2.77
C ARG A 107 0.82 10.75 1.38
N LYS A 108 2.03 10.54 0.88
CA LYS A 108 2.27 9.85 -0.41
C LYS A 108 1.87 8.38 -0.35
N VAL A 109 2.14 7.69 0.77
CA VAL A 109 1.67 6.31 0.99
C VAL A 109 0.14 6.28 1.08
N ARG A 110 -0.45 7.17 1.89
CA ARG A 110 -1.92 7.29 2.05
C ARG A 110 -2.64 7.64 0.74
N ASN A 111 -2.00 8.45 -0.10
CA ASN A 111 -2.50 8.86 -1.41
C ASN A 111 -1.93 8.01 -2.54
N GLN A 112 -1.44 6.79 -2.28
CA GLN A 112 -1.21 5.83 -3.37
C GLN A 112 -2.54 5.58 -4.07
N GLN A 113 -2.73 6.28 -5.18
CA GLN A 113 -3.80 5.98 -6.12
C GLN A 113 -3.40 4.70 -6.82
N TYR A 114 -4.02 3.60 -6.39
CA TYR A 114 -4.02 2.39 -7.22
C TYR A 114 -4.59 2.77 -8.59
N VAL A 115 -3.94 2.29 -9.64
CA VAL A 115 -4.48 2.37 -10.99
C VAL A 115 -4.86 0.95 -11.38
N ILE A 116 -6.14 0.75 -11.65
CA ILE A 116 -6.68 -0.55 -12.04
C ILE A 116 -6.72 -0.61 -13.56
N GLN A 117 -6.08 -1.63 -14.13
CA GLN A 117 -6.17 -1.95 -15.56
C GLN A 117 -6.89 -3.29 -15.72
N ILE A 118 -7.92 -3.32 -16.54
CA ILE A 118 -8.74 -4.50 -16.80
C ILE A 118 -8.50 -4.93 -18.25
N VAL A 119 -8.13 -6.19 -18.43
CA VAL A 119 -7.98 -6.82 -19.74
C VAL A 119 -8.89 -8.03 -19.81
N VAL A 120 -9.66 -8.11 -20.89
CA VAL A 120 -10.63 -9.16 -21.15
C VAL A 120 -10.22 -9.87 -22.44
N ASP A 121 -9.99 -11.19 -22.36
CA ASP A 121 -9.53 -12.00 -23.49
C ASP A 121 -10.43 -13.24 -23.70
N PRO A 122 -11.07 -13.38 -24.87
CA PRO A 122 -11.09 -12.44 -25.99
C PRO A 122 -11.87 -11.15 -25.65
N ALA A 123 -11.49 -10.03 -26.26
CA ALA A 123 -12.18 -8.75 -26.08
C ALA A 123 -13.58 -8.72 -26.74
N ASP A 124 -13.80 -9.56 -27.74
CA ASP A 124 -15.07 -9.77 -28.45
C ASP A 124 -15.38 -11.27 -28.45
N PRO A 125 -15.88 -11.81 -27.32
CA PRO A 125 -16.17 -13.23 -27.20
C PRO A 125 -17.36 -13.62 -28.07
N ALA A 126 -17.23 -14.72 -28.81
CA ALA A 126 -18.38 -15.31 -29.48
C ALA A 126 -19.37 -15.91 -28.46
N PRO A 127 -20.64 -16.13 -28.84
CA PRO A 127 -21.60 -16.80 -27.97
C PRO A 127 -21.07 -18.15 -27.46
N LYS A 128 -21.21 -18.38 -26.14
CA LYS A 128 -20.73 -19.55 -25.39
C LYS A 128 -19.20 -19.67 -25.30
N GLN A 129 -18.44 -18.67 -25.75
CA GLN A 129 -17.00 -18.63 -25.56
C GLN A 129 -16.67 -18.10 -24.16
N SER A 130 -15.89 -18.86 -23.38
CA SER A 130 -15.41 -18.38 -22.08
C SER A 130 -14.40 -17.25 -22.24
N VAL A 131 -14.34 -16.39 -21.22
CA VAL A 131 -13.50 -15.19 -21.19
C VAL A 131 -12.57 -15.27 -19.99
N THR A 132 -11.32 -14.87 -20.18
CA THR A 132 -10.36 -14.67 -19.09
C THR A 132 -10.24 -13.19 -18.78
N VAL A 133 -10.50 -12.84 -17.53
CA VAL A 133 -10.36 -11.47 -17.03
C VAL A 133 -9.05 -11.39 -16.26
N THR A 134 -8.18 -10.46 -16.66
CA THR A 134 -6.93 -10.16 -15.99
C THR A 134 -6.97 -8.73 -15.48
N ILE A 135 -6.77 -8.55 -14.18
CA ILE A 135 -6.72 -7.24 -13.54
C ILE A 135 -5.29 -6.99 -13.08
N THR A 136 -4.73 -5.85 -13.48
CA THR A 136 -3.45 -5.36 -13.00
C THR A 136 -3.68 -4.15 -12.11
N VAL A 137 -3.24 -4.24 -10.86
CA VAL A 137 -3.26 -3.12 -9.92
C VAL A 137 -1.87 -2.51 -9.87
N LEU A 138 -1.68 -1.42 -10.59
CA LEU A 138 -0.41 -0.69 -10.57
C LEU A 138 -0.21 -0.06 -9.19
N ASN A 139 1.06 0.02 -8.77
CA ASN A 139 1.47 0.48 -7.44
C ASN A 139 0.97 -0.40 -6.28
N SER A 140 0.48 -1.61 -6.56
CA SER A 140 0.18 -2.62 -5.54
C SER A 140 1.41 -3.43 -5.15
N LEU A 141 1.37 -4.02 -3.95
CA LEU A 141 2.33 -5.03 -3.50
C LEU A 141 1.80 -6.43 -3.83
N GLN A 142 2.66 -7.45 -3.78
CA GLN A 142 2.18 -8.83 -3.76
C GLN A 142 1.29 -9.03 -2.53
N GLY A 143 0.15 -9.69 -2.70
CA GLY A 143 -0.75 -9.96 -1.59
C GLY A 143 -1.82 -8.89 -1.38
N THR A 144 -1.77 -7.77 -2.11
CA THR A 144 -2.81 -6.74 -2.04
C THR A 144 -4.17 -7.36 -2.37
N PRO A 145 -5.18 -7.23 -1.48
CA PRO A 145 -6.49 -7.80 -1.70
C PRO A 145 -7.26 -6.98 -2.74
N VAL A 146 -7.85 -7.67 -3.70
CA VAL A 146 -8.71 -7.10 -4.75
C VAL A 146 -10.05 -7.80 -4.68
N SER A 147 -11.10 -7.02 -4.40
CA SER A 147 -12.47 -7.50 -4.43
C SER A 147 -13.05 -7.34 -5.83
N TYR A 148 -13.79 -8.34 -6.28
CA TYR A 148 -14.49 -8.29 -7.55
C TYR A 148 -15.93 -8.79 -7.40
N ALA A 149 -16.82 -8.18 -8.16
CA ALA A 149 -18.20 -8.62 -8.35
C ALA A 149 -18.53 -8.58 -9.83
N LEU A 150 -19.25 -9.60 -10.30
CA LEU A 150 -19.73 -9.75 -11.67
C LEU A 150 -21.24 -10.00 -11.62
N ALA A 151 -21.97 -9.27 -12.46
CA ALA A 151 -23.40 -9.46 -12.67
C ALA A 151 -23.70 -9.52 -14.17
N GLY A 152 -24.21 -10.67 -14.61
CA GLY A 152 -24.70 -10.90 -15.96
C GLY A 152 -26.19 -10.61 -16.10
N THR A 153 -26.58 -10.13 -17.28
CA THR A 153 -27.99 -9.95 -17.69
C THR A 153 -28.79 -11.26 -17.73
N ASP A 154 -28.12 -12.41 -17.76
CA ASP A 154 -28.71 -13.75 -17.70
C ASP A 154 -28.87 -14.29 -16.26
N ASN A 155 -28.66 -13.44 -15.25
CA ASN A 155 -28.62 -13.75 -13.81
C ASN A 155 -27.38 -14.54 -13.35
N TYR A 156 -26.36 -14.70 -14.21
CA TYR A 156 -25.07 -15.17 -13.74
C TYR A 156 -24.45 -14.18 -12.76
N LYS A 157 -23.87 -14.68 -11.67
CA LYS A 157 -23.18 -13.88 -10.66
C LYS A 157 -21.92 -14.58 -10.20
N GLN A 158 -20.85 -13.83 -10.08
CA GLN A 158 -19.60 -14.29 -9.51
C GLN A 158 -18.98 -13.16 -8.69
N GLY A 159 -18.24 -13.50 -7.64
CA GLY A 159 -17.51 -12.49 -6.88
C GLY A 159 -16.65 -13.12 -5.81
N GLY A 160 -15.76 -12.31 -5.25
CA GLY A 160 -14.88 -12.71 -4.17
C GLY A 160 -13.73 -11.73 -3.98
N THR A 161 -12.75 -12.17 -3.21
CA THR A 161 -11.49 -11.44 -3.01
C THR A 161 -10.34 -12.34 -3.43
N LEU A 162 -9.46 -11.80 -4.29
CA LEU A 162 -8.21 -12.44 -4.69
C LEU A 162 -7.06 -11.53 -4.31
N ASN A 163 -5.90 -12.14 -4.05
CA ASN A 163 -4.69 -11.38 -3.71
C ASN A 163 -3.79 -11.29 -4.94
N THR A 164 -3.23 -10.10 -5.19
CA THR A 164 -2.29 -9.87 -6.29
C THR A 164 -1.06 -10.77 -6.20
N ASN A 165 -0.58 -11.21 -7.35
CA ASN A 165 0.72 -11.89 -7.46
C ASN A 165 1.89 -10.87 -7.43
N GLN A 166 3.12 -11.34 -7.66
CA GLN A 166 4.33 -10.50 -7.68
C GLN A 166 4.31 -9.40 -8.75
N SER A 167 3.49 -9.55 -9.79
CA SER A 167 3.31 -8.57 -10.87
C SER A 167 2.13 -7.63 -10.60
N GLY A 168 1.50 -7.68 -9.42
CA GLY A 168 0.32 -6.87 -9.11
C GLY A 168 -0.96 -7.37 -9.81
N GLN A 169 -1.02 -8.65 -10.21
CA GLN A 169 -2.10 -9.19 -11.04
C GLN A 169 -2.98 -10.21 -10.32
N ILE A 170 -4.27 -10.20 -10.67
CA ILE A 170 -5.20 -11.31 -10.42
C ILE A 170 -5.87 -11.72 -11.75
N SER A 171 -6.32 -12.97 -11.84
CA SER A 171 -7.04 -13.46 -13.00
C SER A 171 -8.12 -14.46 -12.61
N PHE A 172 -9.25 -14.44 -13.32
CA PHE A 172 -10.31 -15.43 -13.20
C PHE A 172 -11.01 -15.65 -14.54
N VAL A 173 -11.78 -16.74 -14.63
CA VAL A 173 -12.49 -17.13 -15.86
C VAL A 173 -13.98 -16.89 -15.67
N VAL A 174 -14.61 -16.30 -16.67
CA VAL A 174 -16.06 -16.16 -16.79
C VAL A 174 -16.56 -17.16 -17.84
N PRO A 175 -17.55 -18.02 -17.51
CA PRO A 175 -18.18 -18.91 -18.48
C PRO A 175 -18.85 -18.13 -19.61
N GLY A 176 -18.86 -18.69 -20.82
CA GLY A 176 -19.49 -18.03 -21.96
C GLY A 176 -21.01 -17.88 -21.84
N GLY A 177 -21.52 -16.69 -22.13
CA GLY A 177 -22.96 -16.38 -22.17
C GLY A 177 -23.61 -16.65 -23.53
N ALA A 178 -24.94 -16.52 -23.59
CA ALA A 178 -25.66 -16.50 -24.87
C ALA A 178 -25.44 -15.17 -25.60
N GLN A 179 -25.73 -15.12 -26.90
CA GLN A 179 -25.61 -13.89 -27.69
C GLN A 179 -26.45 -12.75 -27.08
N GLY A 180 -25.84 -11.58 -26.93
CA GLY A 180 -26.47 -10.40 -26.35
C GLY A 180 -26.50 -10.39 -24.82
N VAL A 181 -25.94 -11.40 -24.16
CA VAL A 181 -25.69 -11.34 -22.72
C VAL A 181 -24.60 -10.31 -22.46
N SER A 182 -24.93 -9.28 -21.70
CA SER A 182 -23.97 -8.31 -21.16
C SER A 182 -23.61 -8.68 -19.73
N ASP A 183 -22.31 -8.55 -19.43
CA ASP A 183 -21.71 -8.77 -18.12
C ASP A 183 -21.07 -7.47 -17.62
N GLU A 184 -21.36 -7.11 -16.37
CA GLU A 184 -20.81 -5.93 -15.69
C GLU A 184 -19.94 -6.35 -14.51
N PHE A 185 -18.71 -5.82 -14.46
CA PHE A 185 -17.77 -6.00 -13.37
C PHE A 185 -17.69 -4.75 -12.51
N THR A 186 -17.57 -4.96 -11.20
CA THR A 186 -17.11 -3.97 -10.24
C THR A 186 -15.84 -4.51 -9.59
N ILE A 187 -14.73 -3.80 -9.73
CA ILE A 187 -13.42 -4.17 -9.17
C ILE A 187 -13.01 -3.12 -8.15
N SER A 188 -12.60 -3.55 -6.96
CA SER A 188 -12.13 -2.66 -5.90
C SER A 188 -10.78 -3.09 -5.36
N ALA A 189 -9.84 -2.15 -5.27
CA ALA A 189 -8.55 -2.29 -4.61
C ALA A 189 -8.37 -1.08 -3.68
N GLY A 190 -8.26 -1.33 -2.36
CA GLY A 190 -8.23 -0.25 -1.37
C GLY A 190 -9.46 0.67 -1.48
N SER A 191 -9.22 1.96 -1.72
CA SER A 191 -10.26 2.98 -1.89
C SER A 191 -10.66 3.24 -3.35
N VAL A 192 -10.03 2.54 -4.31
CA VAL A 192 -10.29 2.71 -5.74
C VAL A 192 -11.26 1.63 -6.20
N THR A 193 -12.29 2.04 -6.93
CA THR A 193 -13.29 1.15 -7.55
C THR A 193 -13.43 1.52 -9.02
N GLU A 194 -13.40 0.52 -9.90
CA GLU A 194 -13.60 0.65 -11.34
C GLU A 194 -14.71 -0.30 -11.80
N GLU A 195 -15.45 0.12 -12.82
CA GLU A 195 -16.50 -0.67 -13.46
C GLU A 195 -16.15 -0.95 -14.91
N TYR A 196 -16.48 -2.16 -15.39
CA TYR A 196 -16.23 -2.56 -16.78
C TYR A 196 -17.37 -3.43 -17.30
N THR A 197 -17.75 -3.24 -18.56
CA THR A 197 -18.83 -4.01 -19.19
C THR A 197 -18.36 -4.59 -20.52
N TYR A 198 -18.77 -5.82 -20.80
CA TYR A 198 -18.61 -6.46 -22.13
C TYR A 198 -19.84 -7.29 -22.47
N THR A 199 -19.93 -7.77 -23.72
CA THR A 199 -21.08 -8.49 -24.26
C THR A 199 -20.62 -9.67 -25.12
N PHE A 200 -21.39 -10.77 -25.10
CA PHE A 200 -21.21 -11.97 -25.93
C PHE A 200 -22.04 -11.96 -27.23
#